data_AF-A0A1M7FW27-F1
#
_entry.id   AF-A0A1M7FW27-F1
#
_cell.length_a   1.000
_cell.length_b   1.000
_cell.length_c   1.000
_cell.angle_alpha   90.00
_cell.angle_beta   90.00
_cell.angle_gamma   90.00
#
_symmetry.space_group_name_H-M   'P 1'
#
loop_
_entity.id
_entity.type
_entity.pdbx_description
1 polymer ?
#
loop_
_entity_poly.entity_id
_entity_poly.type
_entity_poly.pdbx_seq_one_letter_code
_entity_poly.pdbx_strand_id
1 'polypeptide(L)'
;MKLTNQQIQCISNHIESKDIKWYELQLELTDHMVTSMEEFWEQNPELSFEQVKENTFKKFTKPELKAIEKQRKQILVEEYNKQQRKMVGTYFKFPKIMGCILLVIISFKVSFYFESPYKYILALFWSLYVLAIPLLYFFHKNRKINGKRFLAIESVHPYLTIMGVPQLGMCSINPFKEEINQYPAVVLVFCLIWTLGILFVASATYLQKQSINTIRKQYQLS
;
A
#
# COMPACT_ATOMS: atom_id res chain seq x y z
N MET A 1 13.42 -33.78 13.03
CA MET A 1 12.76 -33.61 14.33
C MET A 1 11.93 -32.34 14.24
N LYS A 2 10.73 -32.32 14.81
CA LYS A 2 9.89 -31.11 14.82
C LYS A 2 10.06 -30.33 16.11
N LEU A 3 10.16 -29.01 16.00
CA LEU A 3 10.26 -28.11 17.14
C LEU A 3 8.91 -27.96 17.86
N THR A 4 8.97 -27.82 19.17
CA THR A 4 7.79 -27.52 20.00
C THR A 4 7.42 -26.04 19.91
N ASN A 5 6.16 -25.70 20.23
CA ASN A 5 5.70 -24.31 20.22
C ASN A 5 6.54 -23.38 21.12
N GLN A 6 7.03 -23.88 22.26
CA GLN A 6 7.89 -23.09 23.14
C GLN A 6 9.25 -22.78 22.51
N GLN A 7 9.82 -23.74 21.77
CA GLN A 7 11.08 -23.54 21.04
C GLN A 7 10.92 -22.59 19.87
N ILE A 8 9.81 -22.71 19.12
CA ILE A 8 9.45 -21.78 18.03
C ILE A 8 9.28 -20.36 18.59
N GLN A 9 8.65 -20.20 19.77
CA GLN A 9 8.51 -18.90 20.41
C GLN A 9 9.89 -18.30 20.79
N CYS A 10 10.82 -19.11 21.27
CA CYS A 10 12.19 -18.67 21.56
C CYS A 10 12.88 -18.14 20.28
N ILE A 11 12.71 -18.82 19.16
CA ILE A 11 13.25 -18.41 17.85
C ILE A 11 12.58 -17.11 17.38
N SER A 12 11.25 -17.01 17.51
CA SER A 12 10.50 -15.80 17.14
C SER A 12 10.97 -14.57 17.92
N ASN A 13 11.15 -14.71 19.25
CA ASN A 13 11.68 -13.63 20.10
C ASN A 13 13.11 -13.24 19.68
N HIS A 14 13.93 -14.22 19.25
CA HIS A 14 15.27 -13.94 18.74
C HIS A 14 15.22 -13.11 17.46
N ILE A 15 14.36 -13.47 16.50
CA ILE A 15 14.18 -12.71 15.24
C ILE A 15 13.65 -11.30 15.52
N GLU A 16 12.69 -11.15 16.43
CA GLU A 16 12.17 -9.83 16.83
C GLU A 16 13.27 -8.92 17.40
N SER A 17 14.26 -9.49 18.11
CA SER A 17 15.42 -8.74 18.62
C SER A 17 16.38 -8.23 17.55
N LYS A 18 16.27 -8.67 16.28
CA LYS A 18 17.19 -8.31 15.19
C LYS A 18 16.83 -7.01 14.46
N ASP A 19 15.88 -6.22 14.98
CA ASP A 19 15.42 -4.94 14.42
C ASP A 19 14.88 -5.07 12.98
N ILE A 20 14.22 -6.20 12.69
CA ILE A 20 13.53 -6.41 11.40
C ILE A 20 12.24 -5.60 11.40
N LYS A 21 12.11 -4.69 10.44
CA LYS A 21 11.08 -3.66 10.44
C LYS A 21 9.65 -4.17 10.27
N TRP A 22 9.45 -5.16 9.40
CA TRP A 22 8.12 -5.60 8.97
C TRP A 22 7.80 -6.98 9.55
N TYR A 23 6.59 -7.12 10.09
CA TYR A 23 6.14 -8.34 10.76
C TYR A 23 6.08 -9.55 9.81
N GLU A 24 5.75 -9.33 8.55
CA GLU A 24 5.69 -10.36 7.52
C GLU A 24 7.06 -11.01 7.32
N LEU A 25 8.12 -10.20 7.29
CA LEU A 25 9.50 -10.69 7.24
C LEU A 25 9.94 -11.34 8.54
N GLN A 26 9.48 -10.85 9.70
CA GLN A 26 9.78 -11.51 10.98
C GLN A 26 9.22 -12.93 11.01
N LEU A 27 7.99 -13.14 10.52
CA LEU A 27 7.38 -14.46 10.44
C LEU A 27 8.12 -15.36 9.44
N GLU A 28 8.41 -14.88 8.24
CA GLU A 28 9.16 -15.67 7.24
C GLU A 28 10.57 -16.03 7.71
N LEU A 29 11.28 -15.11 8.37
CA LEU A 29 12.61 -15.38 8.91
C LEU A 29 12.55 -16.35 10.10
N THR A 30 11.50 -16.28 10.92
CA THR A 30 11.26 -17.26 11.98
C THR A 30 11.04 -18.65 11.38
N ASP A 31 10.17 -18.78 10.38
CA ASP A 31 9.89 -20.03 9.69
C ASP A 31 11.16 -20.62 9.05
N HIS A 32 11.91 -19.79 8.30
CA HIS A 32 13.18 -20.21 7.70
C HIS A 32 14.21 -20.69 8.75
N MET A 33 14.29 -20.01 9.90
CA MET A 33 15.19 -20.41 10.98
C MET A 33 14.73 -21.71 11.64
N VAL A 34 13.42 -21.89 11.88
CA VAL A 34 12.83 -23.12 12.37
C VAL A 34 13.15 -24.29 11.44
N THR A 35 12.88 -24.16 10.13
CA THR A 35 13.19 -25.20 9.14
C THR A 35 14.68 -25.54 9.14
N SER A 36 15.56 -24.54 9.15
CA SER A 36 17.01 -24.76 9.18
C SER A 36 17.49 -25.45 10.47
N MET A 37 16.85 -25.18 11.61
CA MET A 37 17.12 -25.87 12.87
C MET A 37 16.64 -27.32 12.82
N GLU A 38 15.44 -27.56 12.29
CA GLU A 38 14.88 -28.91 12.15
C GLU A 38 15.74 -29.78 11.23
N GLU A 39 16.17 -29.26 10.07
CA GLU A 39 17.08 -29.95 9.14
C GLU A 39 18.44 -30.26 9.79
N PHE A 40 19.03 -29.29 10.48
CA PHE A 40 20.29 -29.50 11.19
C PHE A 40 20.15 -30.56 12.30
N TRP A 41 19.02 -30.57 12.99
CA TRP A 41 18.75 -31.54 14.03
C TRP A 41 18.48 -32.95 13.47
N GLU A 42 17.85 -33.06 12.30
CA GLU A 42 17.67 -34.34 11.62
C GLU A 42 19.00 -34.98 11.23
N GLN A 43 19.99 -34.16 10.85
CA GLN A 43 21.32 -34.62 10.49
C GLN A 43 22.18 -34.97 11.72
N ASN A 44 21.84 -34.46 12.92
CA ASN A 44 22.59 -34.64 14.15
C ASN A 44 21.64 -34.96 15.33
N PRO A 45 20.94 -36.10 15.30
CA PRO A 45 19.86 -36.42 16.25
C PRO A 45 20.32 -36.53 17.71
N GLU A 46 21.62 -36.75 17.95
CA GLU A 46 22.25 -36.82 19.27
C GLU A 46 22.39 -35.46 19.96
N LEU A 47 22.23 -34.34 19.23
CA LEU A 47 22.35 -33.00 19.80
C LEU A 47 21.09 -32.62 20.60
N SER A 48 21.31 -31.89 21.69
CA SER A 48 20.23 -31.22 22.43
C SER A 48 19.72 -29.98 21.70
N PHE A 49 18.50 -29.54 22.02
CA PHE A 49 17.94 -28.29 21.48
C PHE A 49 18.88 -27.09 21.67
N GLU A 50 19.49 -26.96 22.85
CA GLU A 50 20.38 -25.83 23.15
C GLU A 50 21.62 -25.82 22.25
N GLN A 51 22.20 -27.00 21.97
CA GLN A 51 23.32 -27.14 21.04
C GLN A 51 22.91 -26.80 19.61
N VAL A 52 21.75 -27.29 19.15
CA VAL A 52 21.20 -26.97 17.83
C VAL A 52 20.96 -25.46 17.70
N LYS A 53 20.30 -24.86 18.70
CA LYS A 53 20.03 -23.42 18.76
C LYS A 53 21.30 -22.59 18.69
N GLU A 54 22.30 -22.89 19.50
CA GLU A 54 23.55 -22.14 19.51
C GLU A 54 24.29 -22.22 18.16
N ASN A 55 24.36 -23.42 17.58
CA ASN A 55 24.98 -23.62 16.26
C ASN A 55 24.24 -22.89 15.16
N THR A 56 22.91 -23.00 15.11
CA THR A 56 22.11 -22.33 14.08
C THR A 56 22.14 -20.81 14.26
N PHE A 57 22.07 -20.28 15.48
CA PHE A 57 22.12 -18.83 15.72
C PHE A 57 23.49 -18.24 15.36
N LYS A 58 24.59 -18.98 15.55
CA LYS A 58 25.93 -18.58 15.08
C LYS A 58 26.04 -18.58 13.57
N LYS A 59 25.42 -19.55 12.90
CA LYS A 59 25.37 -19.63 11.43
C LYS A 59 24.62 -18.45 10.84
N PHE A 60 23.43 -18.14 11.36
CA PHE A 60 22.59 -17.00 10.93
C PHE A 60 23.13 -15.66 11.44
N THR A 61 24.27 -15.26 10.88
CA THR A 61 24.89 -13.97 11.15
C THR A 61 24.03 -12.81 10.63
N LYS A 62 24.24 -11.61 11.19
CA LYS A 62 23.51 -10.39 10.78
C LYS A 62 23.58 -10.13 9.25
N PRO A 63 24.71 -10.33 8.55
CA PRO A 63 24.77 -10.20 7.09
C PRO A 63 23.87 -11.19 6.34
N GLU A 64 23.83 -12.46 6.76
CA GLU A 64 22.99 -13.48 6.14
C GLU A 64 21.51 -13.17 6.33
N LEU A 65 21.10 -12.79 7.54
CA LEU A 65 19.73 -12.36 7.82
C LEU A 65 19.32 -11.18 6.94
N LYS A 66 20.21 -10.20 6.74
CA LYS A 66 19.95 -9.06 5.85
C LYS A 66 19.85 -9.47 4.38
N ALA A 67 20.64 -10.45 3.94
CA ALA A 67 20.59 -10.96 2.57
C ALA A 67 19.23 -11.63 2.31
N ILE A 68 18.79 -12.49 3.23
CA ILE A 68 17.48 -13.16 3.16
C ILE A 68 16.36 -12.13 3.25
N GLU A 69 16.43 -11.17 4.18
CA GLU A 69 15.45 -10.08 4.32
C GLU A 69 15.30 -9.32 3.00
N LYS A 70 16.41 -8.95 2.34
CA LYS A 70 16.38 -8.22 1.07
C LYS A 70 15.73 -9.04 -0.05
N GLN A 71 16.09 -10.31 -0.19
CA GLN A 71 15.53 -11.20 -1.20
C GLN A 71 14.02 -11.39 -0.99
N ARG A 72 13.60 -11.68 0.25
CA ARG A 72 12.20 -11.87 0.59
C ARG A 72 11.37 -10.61 0.42
N LYS A 73 11.91 -9.46 0.82
CA LYS A 73 11.28 -8.16 0.59
C LYS A 73 10.99 -7.93 -0.90
N GLN A 74 11.91 -8.27 -1.80
CA GLN A 74 11.69 -8.12 -3.24
C GLN A 74 10.52 -8.97 -3.72
N ILE A 75 10.48 -10.25 -3.34
CA ILE A 75 9.39 -11.18 -3.69
C ILE A 75 8.04 -10.66 -3.18
N LEU A 76 7.97 -10.27 -1.91
CA LEU A 76 6.74 -9.72 -1.31
C LEU A 76 6.26 -8.47 -2.04
N VAL A 77 7.17 -7.55 -2.40
CA VAL A 77 6.81 -6.35 -3.18
C VAL A 77 6.21 -6.72 -4.54
N GLU A 78 6.78 -7.70 -5.24
CA GLU A 78 6.25 -8.16 -6.52
C GLU A 78 4.86 -8.80 -6.39
N GLU A 79 4.67 -9.62 -5.35
CA GLU A 79 3.38 -10.24 -5.03
C GLU A 79 2.33 -9.18 -4.71
N TYR A 80 2.66 -8.20 -3.86
CA TYR A 80 1.77 -7.08 -3.57
C TYR A 80 1.43 -6.31 -4.83
N ASN A 81 2.41 -5.96 -5.66
CA ASN A 81 2.16 -5.26 -6.92
C ASN A 81 1.22 -6.04 -7.84
N LYS A 82 1.38 -7.36 -7.92
CA LYS A 82 0.48 -8.25 -8.67
C LYS A 82 -0.93 -8.24 -8.08
N GLN A 83 -1.08 -8.29 -6.76
CA GLN A 83 -2.36 -8.21 -6.08
C GLN A 83 -3.04 -6.85 -6.29
N GLN A 84 -2.31 -5.74 -6.14
CA GLN A 84 -2.80 -4.38 -6.36
C GLN A 84 -3.34 -4.22 -7.79
N ARG A 85 -2.61 -4.70 -8.82
CA ARG A 85 -3.10 -4.67 -10.22
C ARG A 85 -4.41 -5.43 -10.40
N LYS A 86 -4.57 -6.60 -9.77
CA LYS A 86 -5.83 -7.36 -9.80
C LYS A 86 -6.96 -6.62 -9.10
N MET A 87 -6.68 -6.00 -7.96
CA MET A 87 -7.67 -5.20 -7.21
C MET A 87 -8.11 -3.98 -8.01
N VAL A 88 -7.19 -3.28 -8.69
CA VAL A 88 -7.48 -2.19 -9.63
C VAL A 88 -8.41 -2.68 -10.75
N GLY A 89 -8.05 -3.75 -11.45
CA GLY A 89 -8.90 -4.31 -12.52
C GLY A 89 -10.27 -4.76 -12.03
N THR A 90 -10.38 -5.22 -10.78
CA THR A 90 -11.66 -5.58 -10.17
C THR A 90 -12.48 -4.34 -9.78
N TYR A 91 -11.80 -3.26 -9.37
CA TYR A 91 -12.45 -2.02 -9.00
C TYR A 91 -13.08 -1.31 -10.20
N PHE A 92 -12.38 -1.26 -11.34
CA PHE A 92 -12.83 -0.62 -12.59
C PHE A 92 -13.78 -1.51 -13.41
N LYS A 93 -14.86 -1.98 -12.78
CA LYS A 93 -15.95 -2.69 -13.45
C LYS A 93 -17.18 -1.78 -13.60
N PHE A 94 -18.01 -2.09 -14.60
CA PHE A 94 -19.37 -1.54 -14.69
C PHE A 94 -20.13 -1.84 -13.38
N PRO A 95 -20.88 -0.89 -12.79
CA PRO A 95 -21.39 0.38 -13.34
C PRO A 95 -20.49 1.62 -13.12
N LYS A 96 -19.33 1.50 -12.46
CA LYS A 96 -18.55 2.67 -12.04
C LYS A 96 -18.05 3.52 -13.19
N ILE A 97 -17.67 2.90 -14.33
CA ILE A 97 -17.26 3.60 -15.55
C ILE A 97 -18.38 4.54 -16.05
N MET A 98 -19.63 4.08 -15.99
CA MET A 98 -20.80 4.88 -16.38
C MET A 98 -20.97 6.09 -15.46
N GLY A 99 -20.76 5.90 -14.15
CA GLY A 99 -20.73 7.00 -13.18
C GLY A 99 -19.64 8.05 -13.48
N CYS A 100 -18.49 7.64 -14.02
CA CYS A 100 -17.42 8.55 -14.43
C CYS A 100 -17.86 9.42 -15.60
N ILE A 101 -18.45 8.80 -16.62
CA ILE A 101 -18.96 9.51 -17.80
C ILE A 101 -20.03 10.51 -17.37
N LEU A 102 -20.95 10.09 -16.52
CA LEU A 102 -21.99 10.96 -15.97
C LEU A 102 -21.39 12.14 -15.17
N LEU A 103 -20.37 11.89 -14.35
CA LEU A 103 -19.71 12.93 -13.56
C LEU A 103 -18.99 13.96 -14.44
N VAL A 104 -18.37 13.53 -15.54
CA VAL A 104 -17.77 14.46 -16.53
C VAL A 104 -18.85 15.32 -17.18
N ILE A 105 -19.97 14.71 -17.60
CA ILE A 105 -21.07 15.46 -18.24
C ILE A 105 -21.67 16.47 -17.26
N ILE A 106 -21.91 16.07 -16.02
CA ILE A 106 -22.45 16.94 -14.98
C ILE A 106 -21.47 18.08 -14.68
N SER A 107 -20.20 17.78 -14.39
CA SER A 107 -19.18 18.80 -14.09
C SER A 107 -18.97 19.77 -15.25
N PHE A 108 -19.03 19.28 -16.50
CA PHE A 108 -18.98 20.16 -17.67
C PHE A 108 -20.24 21.02 -17.81
N LYS A 109 -21.44 20.46 -17.64
CA LYS A 109 -22.68 21.27 -17.68
C LYS A 109 -22.73 22.33 -16.59
N VAL A 110 -22.27 21.98 -15.38
CA VAL A 110 -22.21 22.88 -14.23
C VAL A 110 -21.28 24.06 -14.51
N SER A 111 -20.22 23.91 -15.30
CA SER A 111 -19.28 25.00 -15.59
C SER A 111 -19.95 26.20 -16.28
N PHE A 112 -21.02 25.99 -17.06
CA PHE A 112 -21.73 27.06 -17.76
C PHE A 112 -22.55 27.98 -16.82
N TYR A 113 -22.77 27.58 -15.57
CA TYR A 113 -23.45 28.41 -14.58
C TYR A 113 -22.49 29.37 -13.85
N PHE A 114 -21.17 29.24 -14.06
CA PHE A 114 -20.17 30.09 -13.43
C PHE A 114 -19.73 31.20 -14.38
N GLU A 115 -19.68 32.44 -13.88
CA GLU A 115 -19.19 33.59 -14.66
C GLU A 115 -17.72 33.44 -15.08
N SER A 116 -16.91 32.74 -14.28
CA SER A 116 -15.50 32.48 -14.57
C SER A 116 -15.21 30.98 -14.60
N PRO A 117 -15.05 30.39 -15.80
CA PRO A 117 -14.63 29.00 -15.97
C PRO A 117 -13.30 28.69 -15.27
N TYR A 118 -12.36 29.64 -15.28
CA TYR A 118 -11.09 29.50 -14.56
C TYR A 118 -11.28 29.30 -13.06
N LYS A 119 -12.08 30.14 -12.39
CA LYS A 119 -12.34 30.00 -10.93
C LYS A 119 -13.07 28.69 -10.62
N TYR A 120 -13.96 28.27 -11.52
CA TYR A 120 -14.66 26.98 -11.41
C TYR A 120 -13.68 25.80 -11.45
N ILE A 121 -12.79 25.74 -12.45
CA ILE A 121 -11.78 24.68 -12.55
C ILE A 121 -10.84 24.69 -11.33
N LEU A 122 -10.42 25.87 -10.87
CA LEU A 122 -9.62 26.01 -9.64
C LEU A 122 -10.33 25.39 -8.43
N ALA A 123 -11.62 25.66 -8.26
CA ALA A 123 -12.43 25.11 -7.17
C ALA A 123 -12.59 23.58 -7.28
N LEU A 124 -12.76 23.05 -8.49
CA LEU A 124 -12.80 21.59 -8.72
C LEU A 124 -11.52 20.92 -8.25
N PHE A 125 -10.34 21.40 -8.64
CA PHE A 125 -9.09 20.78 -8.21
C PHE A 125 -8.84 20.96 -6.70
N TRP A 126 -9.28 22.05 -6.08
CA TRP A 126 -9.28 22.20 -4.63
C TRP A 126 -10.12 21.13 -3.92
N SER A 127 -11.26 20.74 -4.49
CA SER A 127 -12.09 19.68 -3.91
C SER A 127 -11.37 18.32 -3.83
N LEU A 128 -10.40 18.04 -4.70
CA LEU A 128 -9.61 16.80 -4.64
C LEU A 128 -8.77 16.73 -3.36
N TYR A 129 -8.21 17.85 -2.91
CA TYR A 129 -7.48 17.90 -1.65
C TYR A 129 -8.41 17.60 -0.47
N VAL A 130 -9.63 18.17 -0.48
CA VAL A 130 -10.64 17.92 0.56
C VAL A 130 -11.01 16.43 0.60
N LEU A 131 -11.26 15.82 -0.56
CA LEU A 131 -11.56 14.39 -0.68
C LEU A 131 -10.39 13.48 -0.25
N ALA A 132 -9.16 13.98 -0.31
CA ALA A 132 -7.97 13.24 0.09
C ALA A 132 -7.71 13.27 1.62
N ILE A 133 -8.33 14.18 2.38
CA ILE A 133 -8.15 14.29 3.85
C ILE A 133 -8.55 13.01 4.60
N PRO A 134 -9.74 12.40 4.35
CA PRO A 134 -10.11 11.15 5.02
C PRO A 134 -9.15 10.00 4.71
N LEU A 135 -8.58 9.97 3.50
CA LEU A 135 -7.57 8.99 3.10
C LEU A 135 -6.28 9.15 3.93
N LEU A 136 -5.81 10.39 4.12
CA LEU A 136 -4.67 10.68 4.99
C LEU A 136 -4.91 10.21 6.42
N TYR A 137 -6.06 10.55 6.98
CA TYR A 137 -6.42 10.15 8.33
C TYR A 137 -6.47 8.62 8.47
N PHE A 138 -7.14 7.95 7.53
CA PHE A 138 -7.24 6.50 7.51
C PHE A 138 -5.87 5.82 7.36
N PHE A 139 -4.99 6.37 6.52
CA PHE A 139 -3.62 5.90 6.40
C PHE A 139 -2.81 6.07 7.66
N HIS A 140 -2.83 7.25 8.27
CA HIS A 140 -2.08 7.50 9.49
C HIS A 140 -2.57 6.59 10.63
N LYS A 141 -3.90 6.45 10.77
CA LYS A 141 -4.54 5.60 11.78
C LYS A 141 -4.20 4.11 11.62
N ASN A 142 -4.17 3.60 10.39
CA ASN A 142 -3.96 2.18 10.11
C ASN A 142 -2.53 1.85 9.64
N ARG A 143 -1.56 2.76 9.86
CA ARG A 143 -0.16 2.52 9.49
C ARG A 143 0.44 1.33 10.24
N LYS A 144 -0.05 1.07 11.45
CA LYS A 144 0.27 -0.12 12.24
C LYS A 144 -1.02 -0.88 12.51
N ILE A 145 -0.97 -2.21 12.39
CA ILE A 145 -2.07 -3.10 12.80
C ILE A 145 -1.60 -3.81 14.07
N ASN A 146 -2.32 -3.61 15.18
CA ASN A 146 -1.97 -4.14 16.51
C ASN A 146 -0.51 -3.83 16.91
N GLY A 147 -0.05 -2.61 16.64
CA GLY A 147 1.31 -2.14 16.94
C GLY A 147 2.39 -2.57 15.92
N LYS A 148 2.07 -3.50 15.01
CA LYS A 148 3.01 -4.07 14.04
C LYS A 148 2.98 -3.36 12.70
N ARG A 149 4.14 -3.27 12.04
CA ARG A 149 4.28 -2.70 10.69
C ARG A 149 4.24 -3.80 9.63
N PHE A 150 3.52 -3.54 8.56
CA PHE A 150 3.39 -4.44 7.40
C PHE A 150 4.00 -3.79 6.17
N LEU A 151 4.74 -4.58 5.40
CA LEU A 151 5.38 -4.13 4.17
C LEU A 151 4.30 -3.74 3.15
N ALA A 152 3.20 -4.50 3.08
CA ALA A 152 2.09 -4.20 2.17
C ALA A 152 1.39 -2.85 2.43
N ILE A 153 1.41 -2.36 3.67
CA ILE A 153 0.79 -1.07 4.03
C ILE A 153 1.76 0.08 3.72
N GLU A 154 3.05 -0.12 4.01
CA GLU A 154 4.08 0.90 3.77
C GLU A 154 4.54 0.98 2.30
N SER A 155 4.29 -0.05 1.49
CA SER A 155 4.55 -0.02 0.04
C SER A 155 3.56 0.87 -0.71
N VAL A 156 2.41 1.19 -0.12
CA VAL A 156 1.48 2.19 -0.63
C VAL A 156 2.05 3.57 -0.32
N HIS A 157 2.26 4.39 -1.34
CA HIS A 157 2.70 5.77 -1.20
C HIS A 157 1.49 6.73 -1.17
N PRO A 158 0.86 6.99 -0.01
CA PRO A 158 -0.34 7.83 0.10
C PRO A 158 -0.08 9.25 -0.40
N TYR A 159 1.16 9.75 -0.26
CA TYR A 159 1.54 11.09 -0.70
C TYR A 159 1.38 11.29 -2.21
N LEU A 160 1.64 10.26 -3.02
CA LEU A 160 1.45 10.32 -4.47
C LEU A 160 -0.03 10.53 -4.83
N THR A 161 -0.93 9.85 -4.11
CA THR A 161 -2.38 9.98 -4.30
C THR A 161 -2.94 11.29 -3.76
N ILE A 162 -2.44 11.74 -2.62
CA ILE A 162 -2.99 12.89 -1.90
C ILE A 162 -2.48 14.22 -2.45
N MET A 163 -1.21 14.28 -2.83
CA MET A 163 -0.56 15.51 -3.29
C MET A 163 -0.23 15.46 -4.78
N GLY A 164 0.22 14.32 -5.31
CA GLY A 164 0.72 14.24 -6.69
C GLY A 164 -0.33 14.60 -7.73
N VAL A 165 -1.47 13.89 -7.73
CA VAL A 165 -2.51 14.09 -8.76
C VAL A 165 -3.16 15.48 -8.69
N PRO A 166 -3.58 15.99 -7.50
CA PRO A 166 -4.13 17.34 -7.41
C PRO A 166 -3.10 18.42 -7.76
N GLN A 167 -1.83 18.27 -7.37
CA GLN A 167 -0.78 19.24 -7.65
C GLN A 167 -0.47 19.35 -9.13
N LEU A 168 -0.38 18.21 -9.84
CA LEU A 168 -0.16 18.20 -11.28
C LEU A 168 -1.26 18.98 -12.01
N GLY A 169 -2.52 18.72 -11.64
CA GLY A 169 -3.66 19.47 -12.18
C GLY A 169 -3.57 20.96 -11.88
N MET A 170 -3.32 21.34 -10.62
CA MET A 170 -3.20 22.74 -10.20
C MET A 170 -2.08 23.50 -10.94
N CYS A 171 -0.92 22.87 -11.12
CA CYS A 171 0.19 23.45 -11.88
C CYS A 171 -0.20 23.71 -13.35
N SER A 172 -1.07 22.88 -13.93
CA SER A 172 -1.56 23.04 -15.30
C SER A 172 -2.67 24.08 -15.45
N ILE A 173 -3.34 24.54 -14.38
CA ILE A 173 -4.46 25.50 -14.52
C ILE A 173 -3.97 26.90 -14.90
N ASN A 174 -2.92 27.41 -14.24
CA ASN A 174 -2.45 28.77 -14.44
C ASN A 174 -1.90 29.04 -15.86
N PRO A 175 -1.09 28.15 -16.46
CA PRO A 175 -0.61 28.32 -17.82
C PRO A 175 -1.73 28.39 -18.87
N PHE A 176 -2.87 27.73 -18.60
CA PHE A 176 -4.00 27.63 -19.54
C PHE A 176 -5.16 28.57 -19.18
N LYS A 177 -4.91 29.62 -18.38
CA LYS A 177 -5.97 30.49 -17.83
C LYS A 177 -6.79 31.18 -18.93
N GLU A 178 -6.15 31.68 -19.98
CA GLU A 178 -6.84 32.38 -21.07
C GLU A 178 -7.69 31.41 -21.87
N GLU A 179 -7.13 30.25 -22.20
CA GLU A 179 -7.77 29.18 -22.95
C GLU A 179 -8.96 28.58 -22.21
N ILE A 180 -8.87 28.42 -20.89
CA ILE A 180 -9.98 27.95 -20.05
C ILE A 180 -11.16 28.92 -20.11
N ASN A 181 -10.91 30.24 -20.13
CA ASN A 181 -11.98 31.23 -20.19
C ASN A 181 -12.56 31.39 -21.61
N GLN A 182 -11.75 31.19 -22.65
CA GLN A 182 -12.14 31.40 -24.03
C GLN A 182 -12.79 30.16 -24.67
N TYR A 183 -12.30 28.95 -24.35
CA TYR A 183 -12.66 27.73 -25.06
C TYR A 183 -13.32 26.69 -24.13
N PRO A 184 -14.63 26.42 -24.30
CA PRO A 184 -15.31 25.37 -23.52
C PRO A 184 -14.70 23.98 -23.67
N ALA A 185 -14.09 23.68 -24.82
CA ALA A 185 -13.40 22.40 -25.02
C ALA A 185 -12.24 22.18 -24.03
N VAL A 186 -11.55 23.25 -23.62
CA VAL A 186 -10.46 23.17 -22.64
C VAL A 186 -11.02 22.87 -21.25
N VAL A 187 -12.16 23.48 -20.89
CA VAL A 187 -12.89 23.16 -19.65
C VAL A 187 -13.27 21.68 -19.59
N LEU A 188 -13.75 21.11 -20.70
CA LEU A 188 -14.08 19.67 -20.78
C LEU A 188 -12.86 18.78 -20.49
N VAL A 189 -11.67 19.13 -21.01
CA VAL A 189 -10.43 18.40 -20.73
C VAL A 189 -10.08 18.46 -19.25
N PHE A 190 -10.20 19.61 -18.60
CA PHE A 190 -9.97 19.71 -17.15
C PHE A 190 -11.00 18.93 -16.33
N CYS A 191 -12.28 18.90 -16.73
CA CYS A 191 -13.30 18.07 -16.10
C CYS A 191 -12.99 16.56 -16.22
N LEU A 192 -12.45 16.12 -17.37
CA LEU A 192 -11.98 14.75 -17.58
C LEU A 192 -10.82 14.42 -16.63
N ILE A 193 -9.79 15.26 -16.58
CA ILE A 193 -8.63 15.08 -15.70
C ILE A 193 -9.06 15.07 -14.22
N TRP A 194 -9.93 15.99 -13.83
CA TRP A 194 -10.48 16.05 -12.47
C TRP A 194 -11.25 14.77 -12.10
N THR A 195 -12.09 14.27 -13.00
CA THR A 195 -12.84 13.01 -12.79
C THR A 195 -11.89 11.82 -12.65
N LEU A 196 -10.84 11.74 -13.47
CA LEU A 196 -9.78 10.75 -13.32
C LEU A 196 -9.09 10.87 -11.95
N GLY A 197 -8.89 12.09 -11.46
CA GLY A 197 -8.37 12.36 -10.12
C GLY A 197 -9.27 11.80 -9.01
N ILE A 198 -10.59 12.02 -9.09
CA ILE A 198 -11.56 11.42 -8.15
C ILE A 198 -11.47 9.90 -8.17
N LEU A 199 -11.40 9.30 -9.36
CA LEU A 199 -11.28 7.84 -9.49
C LEU A 199 -9.99 7.31 -8.90
N PHE A 200 -8.89 8.02 -9.08
CA PHE A 200 -7.62 7.67 -8.48
C PHE A 200 -7.71 7.68 -6.95
N VAL A 201 -8.29 8.72 -6.34
CA VAL A 201 -8.51 8.80 -4.89
C VAL A 201 -9.45 7.69 -4.40
N ALA A 202 -10.56 7.46 -5.10
CA ALA A 202 -11.53 6.44 -4.75
C ALA A 202 -10.97 5.01 -4.89
N SER A 203 -10.18 4.74 -5.93
CA SER A 203 -9.50 3.45 -6.08
C SER A 203 -8.45 3.24 -4.99
N ALA A 204 -7.66 4.28 -4.65
CA ALA A 204 -6.66 4.20 -3.59
C ALA A 204 -7.26 3.92 -2.21
N THR A 205 -8.37 4.58 -1.85
CA THR A 205 -9.11 4.29 -0.61
C THR A 205 -9.62 2.84 -0.56
N TYR A 206 -10.17 2.35 -1.68
CA TYR A 206 -10.62 0.96 -1.80
C TYR A 206 -9.48 -0.04 -1.64
N LEU A 207 -8.37 0.16 -2.37
CA LEU A 207 -7.17 -0.68 -2.33
C LEU A 207 -6.62 -0.76 -0.91
N GLN A 208 -6.50 0.39 -0.24
CA GLN A 208 -5.98 0.44 1.12
C GLN A 208 -6.87 -0.31 2.11
N LYS A 209 -8.19 -0.11 2.05
CA LYS A 209 -9.15 -0.83 2.89
C LYS A 209 -9.09 -2.34 2.65
N GLN A 210 -9.00 -2.75 1.38
CA GLN A 210 -8.88 -4.15 1.00
C GLN A 210 -7.59 -4.77 1.54
N SER A 211 -6.44 -4.10 1.36
CA SER A 211 -5.14 -4.57 1.85
C SER A 211 -5.13 -4.76 3.37
N ILE A 212 -5.64 -3.80 4.14
CA ILE A 212 -5.75 -3.91 5.60
C ILE A 212 -6.62 -5.12 5.99
N ASN A 213 -7.77 -5.30 5.32
CA ASN A 213 -8.65 -6.44 5.59
C ASN A 213 -8.01 -7.77 5.23
N THR A 214 -7.27 -7.85 4.13
CA THR A 214 -6.51 -9.05 3.75
C THR A 214 -5.46 -9.38 4.81
N ILE A 215 -4.69 -8.39 5.26
CA ILE A 215 -3.68 -8.58 6.32
C ILE A 215 -4.32 -9.05 7.63
N ARG A 216 -5.41 -8.40 8.08
CA ARG A 216 -6.12 -8.83 9.28
C ARG A 216 -6.57 -10.28 9.20
N LYS A 217 -7.12 -10.71 8.06
CA LYS A 217 -7.55 -12.09 7.84
C LYS A 217 -6.37 -13.06 7.78
N GLN A 218 -5.33 -12.72 7.03
CA GLN A 218 -4.17 -13.58 6.80
C GLN A 218 -3.41 -13.86 8.10
N TYR A 219 -3.25 -12.85 8.96
CA TYR A 219 -2.50 -12.96 10.20
C TYR A 219 -3.39 -13.11 11.45
N GLN A 220 -4.70 -13.36 11.26
CA GLN A 220 -5.68 -13.52 12.33
C GLN A 220 -5.64 -12.38 13.38
N LEU A 221 -5.43 -11.16 12.91
CA LEU A 221 -5.37 -9.96 13.74
C LEU A 221 -6.79 -9.40 13.88
N SER A 222 -7.22 -9.17 15.13
CA SER A 222 -8.48 -8.49 15.45
C SER A 222 -8.53 -7.05 14.94
#